data_AF-A0A7Y9YB15-F1
#
_entry.id   AF-A0A7Y9YB15-F1
#
_cell.length_a   1.000
_cell.length_b   1.000
_cell.length_c   1.000
_cell.angle_alpha   90.00
_cell.angle_beta   90.00
_cell.angle_gamma   90.00
#
_symmetry.space_group_name_H-M   'P 1'
#
loop_
_entity.id
_entity.type
_entity.pdbx_description
1 polymer ?
#
loop_
_entity_poly.entity_id
_entity_poly.type
_entity_poly.pdbx_seq_one_letter_code
_entity_poly.pdbx_strand_id
1 'polypeptide(L)' 'MSEAPGSDRRTPEEQAAWERRRRRAEVFGDALPETTTDEREPDPRDRRDGDTWLKEQVPPHHGG' A
#
# COMPACT_ATOMS: atom_id res chain seq x y z
N MET A 1 42.30 -9.66 -11.74
CA MET A 1 40.91 -9.61 -11.24
C MET A 1 40.48 -8.15 -11.41
N SER A 2 39.97 -7.79 -12.59
CA SER A 2 39.67 -6.38 -12.91
C SER A 2 38.35 -5.95 -12.28
N GLU A 3 38.39 -4.76 -11.70
CA GLU A 3 37.30 -4.02 -11.07
C GLU A 3 36.10 -3.84 -12.00
N ALA A 4 34.88 -3.90 -11.45
CA ALA A 4 33.64 -3.69 -12.19
C ALA A 4 33.13 -2.26 -11.99
N PRO A 5 33.08 -1.41 -13.04
CA PRO A 5 32.28 -0.19 -13.01
C PRO A 5 31.15 -0.30 -14.04
N GLY A 6 30.00 -0.78 -13.59
CA GLY A 6 28.75 -0.73 -14.33
C GLY A 6 27.68 0.07 -13.58
N SER A 7 28.07 1.15 -12.89
CA SER A 7 27.08 2.04 -12.28
C SER A 7 26.40 2.87 -13.36
N ASP A 8 25.10 2.62 -13.51
CA ASP A 8 24.09 3.64 -13.77
C ASP A 8 24.14 4.35 -15.13
N ARG A 9 23.69 3.64 -16.17
CA ARG A 9 22.99 4.30 -17.28
C ARG A 9 21.67 3.61 -17.54
N ARG A 10 20.72 3.82 -16.62
CA ARG A 10 19.31 3.64 -16.95
C ARG A 10 18.98 4.57 -18.12
N THR A 11 18.36 4.02 -19.15
CA THR A 11 17.77 4.81 -20.22
C THR A 11 16.71 5.76 -19.64
N PRO A 12 16.38 6.87 -20.34
CA PRO A 12 15.32 7.76 -19.91
C PRO A 12 13.98 7.05 -19.66
N GLU A 13 13.69 5.99 -20.42
CA GLU A 13 12.48 5.18 -20.25
C GLU A 13 12.50 4.36 -18.95
N GLU A 14 13.65 3.76 -18.62
CA GLU A 14 13.83 3.03 -17.36
C GLU A 14 13.76 3.96 -16.14
N GLN A 15 14.27 5.20 -16.26
CA GLN A 15 14.11 6.22 -15.23
C GLN A 15 12.65 6.58 -15.00
N ALA A 16 11.90 6.84 -16.08
CA ALA A 16 10.48 7.14 -16.00
C ALA A 16 9.68 5.96 -15.40
N ALA A 17 9.99 4.73 -15.79
CA ALA A 17 9.37 3.53 -15.23
C ALA A 17 9.65 3.38 -13.73
N TRP A 18 10.89 3.62 -13.31
CA TRP A 18 11.29 3.60 -11.89
C TRP A 18 10.57 4.68 -11.08
N GLU A 19 10.51 5.92 -11.57
CA GLU A 19 9.78 7.01 -10.89
C GLU A 19 8.29 6.69 -10.73
N ARG A 20 7.68 6.13 -11.78
CA ARG A 20 6.28 5.68 -11.74
C ARG A 20 6.06 4.58 -10.71
N ARG A 21 6.99 3.62 -10.59
CA ARG A 21 6.93 2.56 -9.57
C ARG A 21 7.06 3.17 -8.17
N ARG A 22 8.04 4.05 -7.96
CA ARG A 22 8.27 4.73 -6.67
C ARG A 22 7.05 5.50 -6.20
N ARG A 23 6.45 6.34 -7.06
CA ARG A 23 5.25 7.12 -6.70
C ARG A 23 4.06 6.23 -6.32
N ARG A 24 3.91 5.07 -6.96
CA ARG A 24 2.88 4.09 -6.55
C ARG A 24 3.20 3.48 -5.19
N ALA A 25 4.46 3.12 -4.95
CA ALA A 25 4.87 2.54 -3.67
C ALA A 25 4.72 3.52 -2.49
N GLU A 26 4.86 4.83 -2.72
CA GLU A 26 4.60 5.85 -1.70
C GLU A 26 3.16 5.84 -1.20
N VAL A 27 2.20 5.42 -2.04
CA VAL A 27 0.76 5.33 -1.69
C VAL A 27 0.37 3.92 -1.24
N PHE A 28 0.88 2.90 -1.95
CA PHE A 28 0.39 1.52 -1.82
C PHE A 28 1.39 0.56 -1.15
N GLY A 29 2.63 1.00 -0.91
CA GLY A 29 3.74 0.13 -0.48
C GLY A 29 4.42 -0.61 -1.64
N ASP A 30 5.60 -1.17 -1.36
CA ASP A 30 6.45 -1.84 -2.35
C ASP A 30 6.16 -3.35 -2.51
N ALA A 31 5.55 -3.99 -1.51
CA ALA A 31 5.32 -5.44 -1.46
C ALA A 31 3.96 -5.77 -0.83
N LEU A 32 3.35 -6.85 -1.30
CA LEU A 32 2.21 -7.46 -0.61
C LEU A 32 2.69 -8.10 0.69
N PRO A 33 1.88 -8.07 1.76
CA PRO A 33 2.22 -8.76 3.00
C PRO A 33 2.35 -10.28 2.77
N GLU A 34 3.22 -10.92 3.55
CA GLU A 34 3.43 -12.38 3.49
C GLU A 34 2.22 -13.17 3.97
N THR A 35 1.41 -12.59 4.86
CA THR A 35 0.20 -13.17 5.42
C THR A 35 -1.02 -12.37 5.02
N THR A 36 -2.18 -13.03 4.92
CA THR A 36 -3.45 -12.34 4.70
C THR A 36 -3.92 -11.62 5.97
N THR A 37 -4.92 -10.75 5.84
CA THR A 37 -5.48 -10.00 6.98
C THR A 37 -6.07 -10.92 8.04
N ASP A 38 -6.67 -12.04 7.66
CA ASP A 38 -7.28 -13.01 8.58
C ASP A 38 -6.26 -13.83 9.38
N GLU A 39 -5.06 -14.00 8.84
CA GLU A 39 -3.95 -14.71 9.51
C GLU A 39 -3.14 -13.82 10.46
N ARG A 40 -3.22 -12.49 10.28
CA ARG A 40 -2.45 -11.51 11.07
C ARG A 40 -3.20 -11.11 12.33
N GLU A 41 -2.47 -10.97 13.45
CA GLU A 41 -3.04 -10.36 14.66
C GLU A 41 -3.53 -8.92 14.37
N PRO A 42 -4.77 -8.55 14.79
CA PRO A 42 -5.30 -7.22 14.57
C PRO A 42 -4.46 -6.14 15.25
N ASP A 43 -4.03 -5.11 14.49
CA ASP A 43 -3.36 -3.96 15.07
C ASP A 43 -4.33 -3.26 16.04
N PRO A 44 -3.93 -2.91 17.28
CA PRO A 44 -4.78 -2.18 18.20
C PRO A 44 -5.27 -0.82 17.64
N ARG A 45 -4.58 -0.26 16.63
CA ARG A 45 -5.00 0.95 15.91
C ARG A 45 -6.11 0.69 14.88
N ASP A 46 -6.19 -0.53 14.34
CA ASP A 46 -7.24 -0.97 13.42
C ASP A 46 -8.56 -1.26 14.16
N ARG A 47 -8.53 -1.38 15.49
CA ARG A 47 -9.71 -1.59 16.35
C ARG A 47 -10.57 -0.34 16.57
N ARG A 48 -10.37 0.75 15.83
CA ARG A 48 -11.22 1.95 15.97
C ARG A 48 -12.55 1.77 15.24
N ASP A 49 -13.61 1.70 16.04
CA ASP A 49 -14.96 2.21 15.77
C ASP A 49 -15.63 1.74 14.46
N GLY A 50 -15.43 0.49 14.05
CA GLY A 50 -16.15 -0.11 12.92
C GLY A 50 -17.68 0.01 13.06
N ASP A 51 -18.17 -0.10 14.30
CA ASP A 51 -19.59 0.11 14.64
C ASP A 51 -20.06 1.56 14.43
N THR A 52 -19.22 2.55 14.73
CA THR A 52 -19.55 3.97 14.52
C THR A 52 -19.58 4.27 13.04
N TRP A 53 -18.57 3.83 12.29
CA TRP A 53 -18.55 3.98 10.84
C TRP A 53 -19.75 3.28 10.19
N LEU A 54 -20.09 2.06 10.61
CA LEU A 54 -21.25 1.33 10.10
C LEU A 54 -22.57 2.07 10.35
N LYS A 55 -22.74 2.65 11.55
CA LYS A 55 -23.92 3.47 11.89
C LYS A 55 -24.02 4.74 11.06
N GLU A 56 -22.90 5.37 10.74
CA GLU A 56 -22.83 6.55 9.87
C GLU A 56 -23.19 6.22 8.40
N GLN A 57 -23.04 4.97 7.98
CA GLN A 57 -23.41 4.51 6.63
C GLN A 57 -24.89 4.08 6.51
N VAL A 58 -25.66 4.07 7.60
CA VAL A 58 -27.08 3.68 7.55
C VAL A 58 -27.89 4.77 6.84
N PRO A 59 -28.53 4.48 5.69
CA PRO A 59 -29.36 5.46 5.00
C PRO A 59 -30.54 5.91 5.88
N PRO A 60 -30.99 7.18 5.77
CA PRO A 60 -31.98 7.78 6.67
C PRO A 60 -33.37 7.11 6.62
N HIS A 61 -33.62 6.23 5.64
CA HIS A 61 -34.88 5.52 5.46
C HIS A 61 -34.87 4.09 6.04
N HIS A 62 -33.79 3.69 6.72
CA HIS A 62 -33.67 2.39 7.40
C HIS A 62 -34.10 2.42 8.88
N GLY A 63 -34.71 3.50 9.33
CA GLY A 63 -35.54 3.52 10.54
C GLY A 63 -36.99 3.63 10.10
N GLY A 64 -37.83 2.65 10.44
CA GLY A 64 -39.27 2.80 10.31
C GLY A 64 -39.81 3.94 11.17
#